data_AF-A0A498KR90-F1
#
_entry.id   AF-A0A498KR90-F1
#
_cell.length_a   1.000
_cell.length_b   1.000
_cell.length_c   1.000
_cell.angle_alpha   90.00
_cell.angle_beta   90.00
_cell.angle_gamma   90.00
#
_symmetry.space_group_name_H-M   'P 1'
#
loop_
_entity.id
_entity.type
_entity.pdbx_description
1 polymer ?
#
loop_
_entity_poly.entity_id
_entity_poly.type
_entity_poly.pdbx_seq_one_letter_code
_entity_poly.pdbx_strand_id
1 'polypeptide(L)'
;MSNDEWRFGLTRRSAAVLALVGALAFIAGVWVGLWSVPPEALDVPMQASEYRPEERIAYQPAPTWLPIMFLFVGGIGAYAAWRVTHPDRFE
;
A
#
# COMPACT_ATOMS: atom_id res chain seq x y z
N MET A 1 -9.91 -35.82 4.98
CA MET A 1 -9.94 -34.43 4.49
C MET A 1 -8.69 -33.76 5.05
N SER A 2 -7.69 -33.51 4.22
CA SER A 2 -6.41 -32.95 4.66
C SER A 2 -6.63 -31.51 5.14
N ASN A 3 -6.18 -31.16 6.35
CA ASN A 3 -6.40 -29.87 7.00
C ASN A 3 -5.67 -28.67 6.33
N ASP A 4 -5.12 -28.85 5.13
CA ASP A 4 -4.19 -27.91 4.49
C ASP A 4 -4.81 -27.03 3.41
N GLU A 5 -6.02 -27.34 2.92
CA GLU A 5 -6.70 -26.55 1.90
C GLU A 5 -7.50 -25.41 2.56
N TRP A 6 -6.97 -24.18 2.47
CA TRP A 6 -7.78 -22.99 2.66
C TRP A 6 -8.69 -22.75 1.44
N ARG A 7 -9.70 -21.89 1.63
CA ARG A 7 -10.94 -21.68 0.81
C ARG A 7 -10.82 -21.56 -0.73
N PHE A 8 -9.63 -21.66 -1.32
CA PHE A 8 -9.34 -21.59 -2.76
C PHE A 8 -8.31 -22.62 -3.27
N GLY A 9 -8.05 -23.71 -2.53
CA GLY A 9 -7.02 -24.70 -2.90
C GLY A 9 -5.58 -24.18 -2.74
N LEU A 10 -5.41 -23.04 -2.05
CA LEU A 10 -4.10 -22.53 -1.67
C LEU A 10 -3.71 -23.06 -0.30
N THR A 11 -2.45 -23.52 -0.21
CA THR A 11 -1.81 -23.79 1.07
C THR A 11 -1.58 -22.49 1.84
N ARG A 12 -1.55 -22.54 3.18
CA ARG A 12 -1.33 -21.35 4.02
C ARG A 12 -0.07 -20.56 3.63
N ARG A 13 0.98 -21.27 3.21
CA ARG A 13 2.25 -20.69 2.77
C ARG A 13 2.09 -19.86 1.50
N SER A 14 1.43 -20.38 0.46
CA SER A 14 1.26 -19.65 -0.80
C SER A 14 0.38 -18.42 -0.63
N ALA A 15 -0.66 -18.51 0.20
CA ALA A 15 -1.52 -17.36 0.52
C ALA A 15 -0.74 -16.23 1.21
N ALA A 16 0.15 -16.54 2.15
CA ALA A 16 0.97 -15.53 2.83
C ALA A 16 2.02 -14.90 1.92
N VAL A 17 2.65 -15.70 1.05
CA VAL A 17 3.59 -15.17 0.04
C VAL A 17 2.88 -14.19 -0.90
N LEU A 18 1.67 -14.54 -1.37
CA LEU A 18 0.87 -13.63 -2.21
C LEU A 18 0.49 -12.34 -1.47
N ALA A 19 0.08 -12.43 -0.20
CA ALA A 19 -0.23 -11.27 0.62
C ALA A 19 1.00 -10.35 0.79
N LEU A 20 2.17 -10.93 1.04
CA LEU A 20 3.43 -10.18 1.19
C LEU A 20 3.85 -9.52 -0.13
N VAL A 21 3.84 -10.26 -1.24
CA VAL A 21 4.19 -9.74 -2.57
C VAL A 21 3.23 -8.63 -2.98
N GLY A 22 1.92 -8.80 -2.74
CA GLY A 22 0.92 -7.77 -3.00
C GLY A 22 1.16 -6.50 -2.18
N ALA A 23 1.51 -6.64 -0.88
CA ALA A 23 1.83 -5.50 -0.03
C ALA A 23 3.08 -4.75 -0.52
N LEU A 24 4.14 -5.46 -0.89
CA LEU A 24 5.36 -4.86 -1.43
C LEU A 24 5.11 -4.16 -2.77
N ALA A 25 4.34 -4.78 -3.68
CA ALA A 25 3.98 -4.19 -4.96
C ALA A 25 3.14 -2.91 -4.77
N PHE A 26 2.21 -2.89 -3.82
CA PHE A 26 1.45 -1.69 -3.47
C PHE A 26 2.37 -0.57 -2.97
N ILE A 27 3.25 -0.87 -2.01
CA ILE A 27 4.22 0.09 -1.46
C ILE A 27 5.12 0.66 -2.56
N ALA A 28 5.65 -0.21 -3.42
CA ALA A 28 6.48 0.20 -4.55
C ALA A 28 5.70 1.07 -5.55
N GLY A 29 4.46 0.70 -5.88
CA GLY A 29 3.60 1.47 -6.78
C GLY A 29 3.26 2.87 -6.24
N VAL A 30 2.98 2.98 -4.94
CA VAL A 30 2.75 4.28 -4.28
C VAL A 30 4.01 5.14 -4.37
N TRP A 31 5.18 4.56 -4.09
CA TRP A 31 6.45 5.30 -4.19
C TRP A 31 6.73 5.74 -5.62
N VAL A 32 6.57 4.86 -6.61
CA VAL A 32 6.74 5.20 -8.03
C VAL A 32 5.78 6.31 -8.45
N GLY A 33 4.51 6.25 -8.02
CA GLY A 33 3.53 7.31 -8.28
C GLY A 33 3.96 8.66 -7.70
N LEU A 34 4.55 8.67 -6.50
CA LEU A 34 5.06 9.90 -5.87
C LEU A 34 6.26 10.47 -6.64
N TRP A 35 7.17 9.63 -7.15
CA TRP A 35 8.31 10.09 -7.97
C TRP A 35 7.93 10.46 -9.40
N SER A 36 6.79 9.97 -9.88
CA SER A 36 6.23 10.31 -11.18
C SER A 36 5.53 11.68 -11.19
N VAL A 37 5.46 12.36 -10.04
CA VAL A 37 4.87 13.70 -9.95
C VAL A 37 5.73 14.69 -10.76
N PRO A 38 5.13 15.41 -11.73
CA PRO A 38 5.85 16.38 -12.54
C PRO A 38 6.50 17.46 -11.66
N PRO A 39 7.70 17.97 -11.99
CA PRO A 39 8.34 19.07 -11.27
C PRO A 39 7.44 20.31 -11.12
N GLU A 40 6.51 20.52 -12.06
CA GLU A 40 5.52 21.61 -12.04
C GLU A 40 4.53 21.51 -10.87
N ALA A 41 4.36 20.33 -10.27
CA ALA A 41 3.59 20.14 -9.04
C ALA A 41 4.41 20.43 -7.76
N LEU A 42 5.75 20.52 -7.87
CA LEU A 42 6.61 21.04 -6.80
C LEU A 42 6.71 22.57 -6.82
N ASP A 43 6.35 23.22 -7.93
CA ASP A 43 6.28 24.67 -8.07
C ASP A 43 4.93 25.18 -7.50
N VAL A 44 4.77 24.96 -6.19
CA VAL A 44 3.59 25.43 -5.45
C VAL A 44 3.70 26.93 -5.26
N PRO A 45 2.75 27.74 -5.76
CA PRO A 45 2.79 29.17 -5.57
C PRO A 45 2.76 29.48 -4.07
N MET A 46 3.84 30.09 -3.58
CA MET A 46 3.98 30.54 -2.19
C MET A 46 3.03 31.71 -1.85
N GLN A 47 2.34 32.26 -2.86
CA GLN A 47 1.39 33.35 -2.71
C GLN A 47 -0.03 32.84 -2.93
N ALA A 48 -0.90 33.04 -1.93
CA ALA A 48 -2.30 32.60 -1.95
C ALA A 48 -3.12 33.22 -3.11
N SER A 49 -2.66 34.32 -3.71
CA SER A 49 -3.28 34.97 -4.87
C SER A 49 -3.08 34.22 -6.20
N GLU A 50 -2.07 33.36 -6.30
CA GLU A 50 -1.80 32.50 -7.47
C GLU A 50 -2.39 31.09 -7.31
N TYR A 51 -2.90 30.75 -6.12
CA TYR A 51 -3.48 29.45 -5.83
C TYR A 51 -4.87 29.33 -6.47
N ARG A 52 -4.93 28.81 -7.71
CA ARG A 52 -6.16 28.40 -8.40
C ARG A 52 -6.26 26.86 -8.42
N PRO A 53 -6.66 26.23 -7.30
CA PRO A 53 -6.71 24.76 -7.18
C PRO A 53 -7.74 24.12 -8.14
N GLU A 54 -8.67 24.92 -8.65
CA GLU A 54 -9.75 24.53 -9.55
C GLU A 54 -9.26 24.37 -11.00
N GLU A 55 -8.15 25.02 -11.36
CA GLU A 55 -7.59 25.02 -12.71
C GLU A 55 -6.41 24.04 -12.87
N ARG A 56 -5.78 23.59 -11.77
CA ARG A 56 -4.60 22.71 -11.83
C ARG A 56 -4.67 21.57 -10.81
N ILE A 57 -4.89 20.35 -11.34
CA ILE A 57 -4.87 19.08 -10.59
C ILE A 57 -3.56 18.90 -9.79
N ALA A 58 -2.46 19.47 -10.27
CA ALA A 58 -1.15 19.45 -9.62
C ALA A 58 -1.14 20.06 -8.20
N TYR A 59 -2.07 20.96 -7.86
CA TYR A 59 -2.16 21.59 -6.55
C TYR A 59 -3.14 20.91 -5.60
N GLN A 60 -3.72 19.77 -6.00
CA GLN A 60 -4.55 19.00 -5.09
C GLN A 60 -3.69 18.40 -3.99
N PRO A 61 -4.05 18.63 -2.70
CA PRO A 61 -3.31 18.04 -1.60
C PRO A 61 -3.34 16.52 -1.71
N ALA A 62 -2.20 15.88 -1.39
CA ALA A 62 -2.11 14.43 -1.36
C ALA A 62 -3.22 13.86 -0.45
N PRO A 63 -3.88 12.76 -0.85
CA PRO A 63 -4.94 12.18 -0.05
C PRO A 63 -4.45 11.84 1.35
N THR A 64 -5.09 12.39 2.38
CA THR A 64 -4.72 12.22 3.79
C THR A 64 -4.82 10.78 4.28
N TRP A 65 -5.52 9.91 3.55
CA TRP A 65 -5.66 8.48 3.84
C TRP A 65 -4.50 7.62 3.33
N LEU A 66 -3.61 8.13 2.46
CA LEU A 66 -2.49 7.37 1.90
C LEU A 66 -1.56 6.78 2.98
N PRO A 67 -1.12 7.54 4.00
CA PRO A 67 -0.30 6.99 5.08
C PRO A 67 -1.00 5.88 5.85
N ILE A 68 -2.33 5.99 6.03
CA ILE A 68 -3.14 4.99 6.73
C ILE A 68 -3.20 3.69 5.91
N MET A 69 -3.41 3.79 4.59
CA MET A 69 -3.39 2.63 3.69
C MET A 69 -2.03 1.96 3.65
N PHE A 70 -0.93 2.71 3.69
CA PHE A 70 0.41 2.16 3.76
C PHE A 70 0.60 1.28 5.00
N LEU A 71 0.22 1.80 6.17
CA LEU A 71 0.29 1.05 7.43
C LEU A 71 -0.63 -0.17 7.42
N PHE A 72 -1.83 -0.03 6.86
CA PHE A 72 -2.81 -1.11 6.85
C PHE A 72 -2.40 -2.26 5.91
N VAL A 73 -2.02 -1.94 4.68
CA VAL A 73 -1.59 -2.94 3.68
C VAL A 73 -0.27 -3.59 4.09
N GLY A 74 0.69 -2.79 4.56
CA GLY A 74 1.96 -3.29 5.10
C GLY A 74 1.74 -4.18 6.33
N GLY A 75 0.86 -3.76 7.25
CA GLY A 75 0.51 -4.52 8.44
C GLY A 75 -0.15 -5.87 8.14
N ILE A 76 -1.07 -5.91 7.17
CA ILE A 76 -1.70 -7.17 6.72
C ILE A 76 -0.65 -8.10 6.10
N GLY A 77 0.21 -7.58 5.22
CA GLY A 77 1.28 -8.37 4.61
C GLY A 77 2.25 -8.95 5.65
N ALA A 78 2.69 -8.12 6.60
CA ALA A 78 3.55 -8.52 7.71
C ALA A 78 2.88 -9.54 8.63
N TYR A 79 1.60 -9.34 8.97
CA TYR A 79 0.84 -10.27 9.80
C TYR A 79 0.65 -11.63 9.12
N ALA A 80 0.35 -11.64 7.82
CA ALA A 80 0.23 -12.87 7.04
C ALA A 80 1.57 -13.64 6.99
N ALA A 81 2.68 -12.94 6.78
CA ALA A 81 4.01 -13.53 6.82
C ALA A 81 4.37 -14.06 8.22
N TRP A 82 4.03 -13.31 9.27
CA TRP A 82 4.28 -13.72 10.65
C TRP A 82 3.52 -14.99 11.03
N ARG A 83 2.25 -15.10 10.64
CA ARG A 83 1.40 -16.30 10.84
C ARG A 83 1.95 -17.56 10.20
N VAL A 84 2.65 -17.44 9.07
CA VAL A 84 3.27 -18.59 8.39
C VAL A 84 4.61 -18.96 8.98
N THR A 85 5.36 -17.99 9.50
CA THR A 85 6.67 -18.25 10.12
C THR A 85 6.57 -18.75 11.56
N HIS A 86 5.47 -18.46 12.26
CA HIS A 86 5.23 -18.86 13.66
C HIS A 86 3.89 -19.62 13.79
N PRO A 87 3.77 -20.83 13.19
CA PRO A 87 2.52 -21.59 13.21
C PRO A 87 2.14 -22.07 14.63
N ASP A 88 3.12 -22.29 15.50
CA ASP A 88 3.03 -22.77 16.88
C ASP A 88 2.27 -21.84 17.84
N ARG A 89 2.08 -20.57 17.46
CA ARG A 89 1.39 -19.57 18.30
C ARG A 89 -0.11 -19.46 18.07
N PHE A 90 -0.66 -20.27 17.17
CA PHE A 90 -2.07 -20.19 16.75
C PHE A 90 -2.77 -21.55 16.75
N GLU A 91 -2.18 -22.54 17.43
CA GLU A 91 -2.81 -23.83 17.75
C GLU A 91 -3.65 -23.73 19.02
#